data_AF-A0A7Y7CDX2-F1
#
_entry.id   AF-A0A7Y7CDX2-F1
#
_cell.length_a   1.000
_cell.length_b   1.000
_cell.length_c   1.000
_cell.angle_alpha   90.00
_cell.angle_beta   90.00
_cell.angle_gamma   90.00
#
_symmetry.space_group_name_H-M   'P 1'
#
loop_
_entity.id
_entity.type
_entity.pdbx_description
1 polymer ?
#
loop_
_entity_poly.entity_id
_entity_poly.type
_entity_poly.pdbx_seq_one_letter_code
_entity_poly.pdbx_strand_id
1 'polypeptide(L)'
;ARWGEGHPEVVRRLAAALGKKEEDVVRATESLARDVSLDAPVTQDGEVTRLEVLEGEGEPREEVVDRAQWAARLRASVEAAWPELDARERALVEERMLAEEAASAELLARRFGVTAVRIRQIEQGLRAKLKKRLTASLTTWDAEAMSRAA
;
A
#
# COMPACT_ATOMS: atom_id res chain seq x y z
N ALA A 1 9.43 -6.82 -50.28
CA ALA A 1 8.34 -6.82 -49.29
C ALA A 1 8.19 -5.40 -48.77
N ARG A 2 7.00 -4.78 -48.92
CA ARG A 2 6.78 -3.34 -48.64
C ARG A 2 6.41 -3.05 -47.16
N TRP A 3 6.26 -4.09 -46.35
CA TRP A 3 5.73 -4.03 -44.99
C TRP A 3 6.51 -5.02 -44.10
N GLY A 4 6.88 -4.61 -42.88
CA GLY A 4 7.59 -5.43 -41.90
C GLY A 4 6.66 -6.41 -41.14
N GLU A 5 7.26 -7.31 -40.35
CA GLU A 5 6.51 -8.20 -39.45
C GLU A 5 5.67 -7.39 -38.46
N GLY A 6 4.42 -7.82 -38.23
CA GLY A 6 3.46 -7.12 -37.37
C GLY A 6 2.71 -5.94 -38.01
N HIS A 7 2.95 -5.62 -39.29
CA HIS A 7 2.23 -4.51 -39.95
C HIS A 7 0.71 -4.82 -40.08
N PRO A 8 -0.20 -3.86 -39.80
CA PRO A 8 -1.65 -4.09 -39.80
C PRO A 8 -2.21 -4.69 -41.10
N GLU A 9 -1.66 -4.26 -42.25
CA GLU A 9 -2.04 -4.80 -43.56
C GLU A 9 -1.64 -6.28 -43.75
N VAL A 10 -0.57 -6.74 -43.10
CA VAL A 10 -0.13 -8.15 -43.12
C VAL A 10 -1.06 -8.99 -42.23
N VAL A 11 -1.39 -8.49 -41.04
CA VAL A 11 -2.33 -9.13 -40.10
C VAL A 11 -3.71 -9.31 -40.74
N ARG A 12 -4.24 -8.26 -41.38
CA ARG A 12 -5.54 -8.30 -42.07
C ARG A 12 -5.58 -9.34 -43.20
N ARG A 13 -4.50 -9.45 -43.98
CA ARG A 13 -4.41 -10.44 -45.07
C ARG A 13 -4.28 -11.87 -44.54
N LEU A 14 -3.50 -12.08 -43.49
CA LEU A 14 -3.41 -13.40 -42.83
C LEU A 14 -4.75 -13.82 -42.23
N ALA A 15 -5.44 -12.90 -41.54
CA ALA A 15 -6.76 -13.13 -40.96
C ALA A 15 -7.77 -13.55 -42.02
N ALA A 16 -7.81 -12.86 -43.16
CA ALA A 16 -8.67 -13.20 -44.29
C ALA A 16 -8.32 -14.55 -44.94
N ALA A 17 -7.03 -14.85 -45.11
CA ALA A 17 -6.58 -16.11 -45.70
C ALA A 17 -6.84 -17.33 -44.81
N LEU A 18 -6.78 -17.15 -43.48
CA LEU A 18 -6.97 -18.21 -42.48
C LEU A 18 -8.41 -18.29 -41.94
N GLY A 19 -9.29 -17.35 -42.31
CA GLY A 19 -10.66 -17.27 -41.80
C GLY A 19 -10.74 -17.02 -40.29
N LYS A 20 -9.78 -16.29 -39.73
CA LYS A 20 -9.66 -15.97 -38.29
C LYS A 20 -9.82 -14.48 -38.05
N LYS A 21 -10.06 -14.08 -36.80
CA LYS A 21 -10.06 -12.66 -36.42
C LYS A 21 -8.62 -12.14 -36.40
N GLU A 22 -8.45 -10.86 -36.70
CA GLU A 22 -7.13 -10.20 -36.63
C GLU A 22 -6.51 -10.31 -35.23
N GLU A 23 -7.33 -10.19 -34.18
CA GLU A 23 -6.94 -10.39 -32.77
C GLU A 23 -6.32 -11.77 -32.50
N ASP A 24 -6.89 -12.83 -33.08
CA ASP A 24 -6.39 -14.20 -32.92
C ASP A 24 -5.07 -14.40 -33.68
N VAL A 25 -4.91 -13.74 -34.83
CA VAL A 25 -3.67 -13.76 -35.60
C VAL A 25 -2.56 -13.05 -34.83
N VAL A 26 -2.83 -11.88 -34.24
CA VAL A 26 -1.86 -11.13 -33.42
C VAL A 26 -1.37 -12.00 -32.25
N ARG A 27 -2.29 -12.57 -31.46
CA ARG A 27 -1.92 -13.44 -30.33
C ARG A 27 -1.13 -14.68 -30.77
N ALA A 28 -1.51 -15.30 -31.88
CA ALA A 28 -0.79 -16.45 -32.41
C ALA A 28 0.62 -16.07 -32.88
N THR A 29 0.78 -14.91 -33.52
CA THR A 29 2.10 -14.40 -33.93
C THR A 29 2.98 -14.01 -32.76
N GLU A 30 2.40 -13.41 -31.70
CA GLU A 30 3.12 -13.11 -30.46
C GLU A 30 3.57 -14.39 -29.75
N SER A 31 2.74 -15.43 -29.71
CA SER A 31 3.10 -16.74 -29.15
C SER A 31 4.14 -17.50 -29.97
N LEU A 32 4.25 -17.23 -31.26
CA LEU A 32 5.24 -17.83 -32.16
C LEU A 32 6.57 -17.05 -32.17
N ALA A 33 6.60 -15.86 -31.54
CA ALA A 33 7.84 -15.12 -31.35
C ALA A 33 8.80 -15.96 -30.52
N ARG A 34 10.04 -16.08 -30.98
CA ARG A 34 11.07 -16.86 -30.27
C ARG A 34 11.48 -16.13 -29.00
N ASP A 35 11.71 -16.90 -27.94
CA ASP A 35 12.35 -16.40 -26.72
C ASP A 35 13.68 -15.74 -27.08
N VAL A 36 13.89 -14.53 -26.57
CA VAL A 36 15.16 -13.81 -26.66
C VAL A 36 15.97 -14.08 -25.41
N SER A 37 17.28 -14.32 -25.58
CA SER A 37 18.18 -14.47 -24.44
C SER A 37 18.18 -13.17 -23.62
N LEU A 38 18.01 -13.32 -22.31
CA LEU A 38 18.09 -12.21 -21.35
C LEU A 38 19.53 -11.75 -21.14
N ASP A 39 20.51 -12.63 -21.38
CA ASP A 39 21.94 -12.33 -21.34
C ASP A 39 22.44 -11.64 -22.62
N ALA A 40 21.60 -11.51 -23.65
CA ALA A 40 21.99 -10.82 -24.86
C ALA A 40 21.95 -9.30 -24.65
N PRO A 41 22.91 -8.56 -25.23
CA PRO A 41 22.98 -7.11 -25.07
C PRO A 41 21.77 -6.43 -25.72
N VAL A 42 21.35 -5.31 -25.13
CA VAL A 42 20.21 -4.52 -25.59
C VAL A 42 20.55 -3.77 -26.90
N THR A 43 21.81 -3.34 -27.04
CA THR A 43 22.35 -2.68 -28.25
C THR A 43 23.53 -3.47 -28.81
N GLN A 44 23.88 -3.24 -30.08
CA GLN A 44 24.93 -4.01 -30.76
C GLN A 44 26.33 -3.81 -30.17
N ASP A 45 26.59 -2.64 -29.57
CA ASP A 45 27.87 -2.26 -28.96
C ASP A 45 27.79 -2.13 -27.43
N GLY A 46 26.66 -2.51 -26.83
CA GLY A 46 26.39 -2.31 -25.41
C GLY A 46 26.81 -3.49 -24.54
N GLU A 47 27.31 -3.21 -23.35
CA GLU A 47 27.59 -4.22 -22.31
C GLU A 47 26.33 -4.57 -21.49
N VAL A 48 25.29 -3.72 -21.56
CA VAL A 48 24.05 -3.89 -20.79
C VAL A 48 23.20 -5.01 -21.38
N THR A 49 22.95 -6.03 -20.58
CA THR A 49 22.09 -7.16 -20.93
C THR A 49 20.60 -6.80 -20.82
N ARG A 50 19.73 -7.55 -21.50
CA ARG A 50 18.27 -7.35 -21.36
C ARG A 50 17.81 -7.54 -19.91
N LEU A 51 18.44 -8.45 -19.17
CA LEU A 51 18.13 -8.72 -17.77
C LEU A 51 18.33 -7.49 -16.88
N GLU A 52 19.39 -6.72 -17.12
CA GLU A 52 19.74 -5.53 -16.31
C GLU A 52 18.75 -4.38 -16.45
N VAL A 53 17.98 -4.35 -17.53
CA VAL A 53 16.97 -3.31 -17.79
C VAL A 53 15.58 -3.74 -17.30
N LEU A 54 15.39 -5.00 -16.93
CA LEU A 54 14.12 -5.47 -16.41
C LEU A 54 13.89 -4.92 -15.00
N GLU A 55 12.85 -4.08 -14.88
CA GLU A 55 12.35 -3.64 -13.58
C GLU A 55 11.70 -4.83 -12.86
N GLY A 56 12.02 -4.99 -11.56
CA GLY A 56 11.38 -5.98 -10.73
C GLY A 56 9.94 -5.56 -10.39
N GLU A 57 8.98 -6.48 -10.49
CA GLU A 57 7.57 -6.24 -10.15
C GLU A 57 7.30 -6.19 -8.62
N GLY A 58 8.34 -6.17 -7.79
CA GLY A 58 8.23 -6.21 -6.33
C GLY A 58 8.18 -4.82 -5.70
N GLU A 59 7.52 -4.71 -4.55
CA GLU A 59 7.57 -3.50 -3.71
C GLU A 59 9.05 -3.19 -3.34
N PRO A 60 9.47 -1.91 -3.38
CA PRO A 60 10.82 -1.54 -2.99
C PRO A 60 11.16 -2.04 -1.59
N ARG A 61 12.30 -2.73 -1.44
CA ARG A 61 12.69 -3.32 -0.15
C ARG A 61 12.83 -2.28 0.95
N GLU A 62 13.22 -1.06 0.59
CA GLU A 62 13.32 0.08 1.51
C GLU A 62 11.95 0.37 2.13
N GLU A 63 10.91 0.51 1.32
CA GLU A 63 9.53 0.76 1.78
C GLU A 63 9.02 -0.36 2.68
N VAL A 64 9.33 -1.63 2.35
CA VAL A 64 8.95 -2.78 3.18
C VAL A 64 9.60 -2.70 4.57
N VAL A 65 10.90 -2.40 4.62
CA VAL A 65 11.65 -2.29 5.88
C VAL A 65 11.18 -1.09 6.68
N ASP A 66 10.96 0.05 6.04
CA ASP A 66 10.52 1.29 6.68
C ASP A 66 9.15 1.10 7.32
N ARG A 67 8.19 0.52 6.60
CA ARG A 67 6.87 0.19 7.13
C ARG A 67 6.95 -0.74 8.35
N ALA A 68 7.84 -1.74 8.31
CA ALA A 68 8.03 -2.66 9.42
C ALA A 68 8.63 -1.97 10.66
N GLN A 69 9.67 -1.15 10.47
CA GLN A 69 10.29 -0.37 11.55
C GLN A 69 9.31 0.64 12.15
N TRP A 70 8.55 1.31 11.31
CA TRP A 70 7.50 2.23 11.71
C TRP A 70 6.44 1.54 12.57
N ALA A 71 5.91 0.40 12.11
CA ALA A 71 4.92 -0.37 12.86
C ALA A 71 5.47 -0.82 14.21
N ALA A 72 6.75 -1.21 14.29
CA ALA A 72 7.40 -1.57 15.54
C ALA A 72 7.52 -0.37 16.51
N ARG A 73 7.92 0.80 16.01
CA ARG A 73 8.00 2.04 16.82
C ARG A 73 6.63 2.48 17.32
N LEU A 74 5.61 2.41 16.46
CA LEU A 74 4.23 2.73 16.83
C LEU A 74 3.73 1.81 17.95
N ARG A 75 3.94 0.49 17.81
CA ARG A 75 3.57 -0.49 18.84
C ARG A 75 4.27 -0.19 20.16
N ALA A 76 5.58 0.03 20.14
CA ALA A 76 6.33 0.39 21.34
C ALA A 76 5.81 1.67 22.00
N SER A 77 5.43 2.68 21.21
CA SER A 77 4.83 3.91 21.74
C SER A 77 3.46 3.68 22.37
N VAL A 78 2.63 2.82 21.79
CA VAL A 78 1.31 2.46 22.35
C VAL A 78 1.50 1.68 23.66
N GLU A 79 2.38 0.69 23.67
CA GLU A 79 2.71 -0.10 24.87
C GLU A 79 3.24 0.77 26.01
N ALA A 80 4.08 1.76 25.70
CA ALA A 80 4.57 2.71 26.69
C ALA A 80 3.49 3.69 27.20
N ALA A 81 2.50 4.02 26.37
CA ALA A 81 1.42 4.94 26.74
C ALA A 81 0.30 4.26 27.55
N TRP A 82 0.07 2.96 27.32
CA TRP A 82 -1.02 2.20 27.92
C TRP A 82 -1.07 2.25 29.47
N PRO A 83 0.06 2.11 30.20
CA PRO A 83 0.08 2.18 31.66
C PRO A 83 -0.35 3.54 32.21
N GLU A 84 -0.14 4.62 31.46
CA GLU A 84 -0.47 6.00 31.87
C GLU A 84 -1.93 6.37 31.65
N LEU A 85 -2.70 5.49 30.99
CA LEU A 85 -4.13 5.67 30.82
C LEU A 85 -4.85 5.21 32.08
N ASP A 86 -5.71 6.07 32.62
CA ASP A 86 -6.59 5.69 33.72
C ASP A 86 -7.68 4.70 33.26
N ALA A 87 -8.42 4.10 34.21
CA ALA A 87 -9.45 3.11 33.88
C ALA A 87 -10.57 3.64 32.96
N ARG A 88 -10.84 4.95 32.99
CA ARG A 88 -11.86 5.59 32.14
C ARG A 88 -11.31 5.85 30.74
N GLU A 89 -10.06 6.28 30.66
CA GLU A 89 -9.33 6.49 29.41
C GLU A 89 -9.16 5.17 28.64
N ARG A 90 -8.78 4.08 29.32
CA ARG A 90 -8.67 2.74 28.68
C ARG A 90 -9.98 2.27 28.09
N ALA A 91 -11.06 2.36 28.87
CA ALA A 91 -12.41 2.06 28.39
C ALA A 91 -12.84 2.91 27.18
N LEU A 92 -12.47 4.20 27.17
CA LEU A 92 -12.71 5.06 26.03
C LEU A 92 -11.94 4.60 24.78
N VAL A 93 -10.69 4.14 24.94
CA VAL A 93 -9.93 3.57 23.82
C VAL A 93 -10.60 2.30 23.30
N GLU A 94 -10.84 1.32 24.18
CA GLU A 94 -11.33 0.00 23.79
C GLU A 94 -12.76 0.03 23.24
N GLU A 95 -13.68 0.72 23.92
CA GLU A 95 -15.12 0.60 23.65
C GLU A 95 -15.66 1.69 22.72
N ARG A 96 -14.87 2.73 22.44
CA ARG A 96 -15.28 3.84 21.57
C ARG A 96 -14.33 4.15 20.43
N MET A 97 -13.02 4.02 20.61
CA MET A 97 -12.05 4.39 19.58
C MET A 97 -11.62 3.20 18.72
N LEU A 98 -11.47 2.01 19.32
CA LEU A 98 -11.03 0.79 18.64
C LEU A 98 -12.18 -0.20 18.35
N ALA A 99 -13.35 -0.02 18.97
CA ALA A 99 -14.51 -0.85 18.71
C ALA A 99 -15.09 -0.57 17.32
N GLU A 100 -15.53 -1.62 16.62
CA GLU A 100 -16.27 -1.51 15.35
C GLU A 100 -17.58 -0.73 15.55
N GLU A 101 -18.28 -1.02 16.65
CA GLU A 101 -19.47 -0.28 17.09
C GLU A 101 -19.14 0.54 18.34
N ALA A 102 -19.03 1.86 18.17
CA ALA A 102 -18.67 2.76 19.27
C ALA A 102 -19.78 2.83 20.33
N ALA A 103 -19.47 2.44 21.57
CA ALA A 103 -20.39 2.55 22.71
C ALA A 103 -20.82 4.00 22.94
N SER A 104 -22.07 4.26 23.32
CA SER A 104 -22.54 5.64 23.52
C SER A 104 -21.85 6.32 24.72
N ALA A 105 -21.70 7.65 24.66
CA ALA A 105 -21.13 8.41 25.76
C ALA A 105 -22.01 8.31 27.02
N GLU A 106 -23.32 8.17 26.83
CA GLU A 106 -24.33 8.00 27.87
C GLU A 106 -24.17 6.66 28.61
N LEU A 107 -23.80 5.58 27.90
CA LEU A 107 -23.55 4.27 28.49
C LEU A 107 -22.30 4.31 29.38
N LEU A 108 -21.20 4.88 28.89
CA LEU A 108 -19.97 5.05 29.68
C LEU A 108 -20.18 6.00 30.86
N ALA A 109 -20.96 7.07 30.67
CA ALA A 109 -21.31 8.02 31.72
C ALA A 109 -22.01 7.33 32.88
N ARG A 110 -23.01 6.48 32.58
CA ARG A 110 -23.70 5.65 33.60
C ARG A 110 -22.75 4.71 34.32
N ARG A 111 -21.88 4.01 33.57
CA ARG A 111 -20.93 3.05 34.15
C ARG A 111 -19.92 3.70 35.10
N PHE A 112 -19.44 4.89 34.76
CA PHE A 112 -18.40 5.60 35.54
C PHE A 112 -18.95 6.63 36.53
N GLY A 113 -20.27 6.78 36.63
CA GLY A 113 -20.93 7.72 37.54
C GLY A 113 -20.63 9.18 37.21
N VAL A 114 -20.48 9.52 35.92
CA VAL A 114 -20.19 10.88 35.44
C VAL A 114 -21.21 11.32 34.39
N THR A 115 -21.15 12.57 33.95
CA THR A 115 -22.03 13.07 32.88
C THR A 115 -21.51 12.67 31.49
N ALA A 116 -22.41 12.55 30.51
CA ALA A 116 -22.02 12.31 29.11
C ALA A 116 -21.10 13.40 28.56
N VAL A 117 -21.30 14.66 28.97
CA VAL A 117 -20.41 15.77 28.65
C VAL A 117 -19.01 15.53 29.20
N ARG A 118 -18.89 15.04 30.44
CA ARG A 118 -17.59 14.72 31.04
C ARG A 118 -16.86 13.61 30.28
N ILE A 119 -17.56 12.58 29.82
CA ILE A 119 -16.98 11.53 28.96
C ILE A 119 -16.43 12.13 27.66
N ARG A 120 -17.20 12.98 26.98
CA ARG A 120 -16.73 13.64 25.73
C ARG A 120 -15.50 14.52 25.97
N GLN A 121 -15.42 15.22 27.09
CA GLN A 121 -14.23 16.00 27.46
C GLN A 121 -13.00 15.11 27.69
N ILE A 122 -13.16 14.01 28.41
CA ILE A 122 -12.08 13.03 28.62
C ILE A 122 -11.64 12.46 27.27
N GLU A 123 -12.58 12.12 26.39
CA GLU A 123 -12.27 11.62 25.05
C GLU A 123 -11.45 12.62 24.22
N GLN A 124 -11.82 13.90 24.22
CA GLN A 124 -11.07 14.94 23.51
C GLN A 124 -9.65 15.10 24.07
N GLY A 125 -9.50 15.12 25.40
CA GLY A 125 -8.20 15.18 26.06
C GLY A 125 -7.34 13.96 25.76
N LEU A 126 -7.94 12.77 25.79
CA LEU A 126 -7.30 11.51 25.46
C LEU A 126 -6.81 11.48 23.99
N ARG A 127 -7.63 11.92 23.04
CA ARG A 127 -7.23 12.05 21.63
C ARG A 127 -6.01 12.96 21.46
N ALA A 128 -5.97 14.09 22.17
CA ALA A 128 -4.82 15.00 22.13
C ALA A 128 -3.57 14.38 22.79
N LYS A 129 -3.73 13.69 23.93
CA LYS A 129 -2.65 12.98 24.65
C LYS A 129 -2.05 11.88 23.78
N LEU A 130 -2.88 11.04 23.18
CA LEU A 130 -2.46 9.97 22.27
C LEU A 130 -1.79 10.55 21.02
N LYS A 131 -2.37 11.56 20.36
CA LYS A 131 -1.75 12.21 19.20
C LYS A 131 -0.35 12.71 19.52
N LYS A 132 -0.17 13.43 20.63
CA LYS A 132 1.14 13.95 21.04
C LYS A 132 2.17 12.84 21.26
N ARG A 133 1.77 11.74 21.92
CA ARG A 133 2.63 10.57 22.17
C ARG A 133 3.04 9.88 20.89
N LEU A 134 2.06 9.55 20.04
CA LEU A 134 2.31 8.82 18.80
C LEU A 134 3.14 9.67 17.84
N THR A 135 2.84 10.96 17.69
CA THR A 135 3.66 11.86 16.84
C THR A 135 5.06 12.11 17.39
N ALA A 136 5.28 12.08 18.71
CA ALA A 136 6.63 12.22 19.28
C ALA A 136 7.55 11.03 18.95
N SER A 137 7.00 9.84 18.74
CA SER A 137 7.75 8.67 18.27
C SER A 137 7.99 8.62 16.76
N LEU A 138 7.31 9.49 16.01
CA LEU A 138 7.40 9.56 14.55
C LEU A 138 8.43 10.59 14.14
N THR A 139 9.35 10.22 13.26
CA THR A 139 10.17 11.21 12.57
C THR A 139 9.32 11.94 11.53
N THR A 140 9.64 13.19 11.20
CA THR A 140 8.94 13.94 10.14
C THR A 140 8.98 13.22 8.79
N TRP A 141 10.00 12.39 8.58
CA TRP A 141 10.16 11.56 7.38
C TRP A 141 9.13 10.43 7.30
N ASP A 142 8.83 9.77 8.44
CA ASP A 142 7.85 8.68 8.53
C ASP A 142 6.42 9.14 8.16
N ALA A 143 6.07 10.39 8.47
CA ALA A 143 4.75 10.97 8.17
C ALA A 143 4.60 11.38 6.69
N GLU A 144 5.67 11.88 6.06
CA GLU A 144 5.68 12.23 4.64
C GLU A 144 5.65 11.00 3.74
N ALA A 145 6.34 9.91 4.12
CA ALA A 145 6.31 8.64 3.39
C ALA A 145 4.88 8.08 3.29
N MET A 146 4.11 8.13 4.38
CA MET A 146 2.70 7.73 4.38
C MET A 146 1.80 8.58 3.49
N SER A 147 2.03 9.90 3.42
CA SER A 147 1.23 10.78 2.55
C SER A 147 1.48 10.52 1.06
N ARG A 148 2.56 9.85 0.69
CA ARG A 148 2.86 9.47 -0.69
C ARG A 148 2.39 8.06 -1.02
N ALA A 149 2.21 7.22 0.00
CA ALA A 149 1.76 5.83 -0.13
C ALA A 149 0.22 5.66 -0.04
N ALA A 150 -0.52 6.72 0.27
CA ALA A 150 -1.99 6.74 0.38
C ALA A 150 -2.63 7.47 -0.81
#